data_AF-A0A1B6LRM5-F1
#
_entry.id   AF-A0A1B6LRM5-F1
#
_cell.length_a   1.000
_cell.length_b   1.000
_cell.length_c   1.000
_cell.angle_alpha   90.00
_cell.angle_beta   90.00
_cell.angle_gamma   90.00
#
_symmetry.space_group_name_H-M   'P 1'
#
loop_
_entity.id
_entity.type
_entity.pdbx_description
1 polymer ?
#
loop_
_entity_poly.entity_id
_entity_poly.type
_entity_poly.pdbx_seq_one_letter_code
_entity_poly.pdbx_strand_id
1 'polypeptide(L)'
;RYDHPHIIAGQGTLGLEIMEQVQDVDAVVVPVGGGGLIAGVALAIKSLRANCKIIGVESDRSPSFATSMACGKPTSVAVLPSLADGLAVPLVGFNAFQTGRSFIDKVV
;
A
#
# COMPACT_ATOMS: atom_id res chain seq x y z
N ARG A 1 -5.02 -16.33 -0.43
CA ARG A 1 -5.42 -15.20 0.46
C ARG A 1 -4.33 -14.14 0.32
N TYR A 2 -4.66 -12.91 -0.07
CA TYR A 2 -3.67 -11.88 -0.45
C TYR A 2 -2.79 -11.40 0.72
N ASP A 3 -3.29 -11.47 1.95
CA ASP A 3 -2.60 -10.97 3.16
C ASP A 3 -1.64 -12.01 3.77
N HIS A 4 -0.65 -12.46 2.99
CA HIS A 4 0.38 -13.40 3.42
C HIS A 4 1.77 -12.74 3.37
N PRO A 5 2.66 -12.91 4.37
CA PRO A 5 3.99 -12.30 4.37
C PRO A 5 4.80 -12.55 3.10
N HIS A 6 4.81 -13.78 2.58
CA HIS A 6 5.48 -14.09 1.31
C HIS A 6 4.87 -13.40 0.08
N ILE A 7 3.55 -13.16 0.06
CA ILE A 7 2.92 -12.40 -1.03
C ILE A 7 3.39 -10.94 -0.95
N ILE A 8 3.36 -10.35 0.24
CA ILE A 8 3.81 -8.96 0.48
C ILE A 8 5.29 -8.80 0.11
N ALA A 9 6.14 -9.75 0.52
CA ALA A 9 7.55 -9.77 0.16
C ALA A 9 7.76 -9.85 -1.36
N GLY A 10 6.99 -10.72 -2.03
CA GLY A 10 6.98 -10.82 -3.48
C GLY A 10 6.59 -9.50 -4.15
N GLN A 11 5.57 -8.79 -3.64
CA GLN A 11 5.22 -7.47 -4.18
C GLN A 11 6.31 -6.41 -3.96
N GLY A 12 7.14 -6.57 -2.91
CA GLY A 12 8.24 -5.67 -2.62
C GLY A 12 9.36 -5.70 -3.65
N THR A 13 9.47 -6.74 -4.48
CA THR A 13 10.50 -6.79 -5.53
C THR A 13 10.32 -5.67 -6.55
N LEU A 14 9.07 -5.25 -6.82
CA LEU A 14 8.79 -4.08 -7.64
C LEU A 14 9.44 -2.81 -7.08
N GLY A 15 9.47 -2.66 -5.75
CA GLY A 15 10.15 -1.55 -5.10
C GLY A 15 11.68 -1.58 -5.32
N LEU A 16 12.28 -2.76 -5.37
CA LEU A 16 13.71 -2.93 -5.68
C LEU A 16 13.98 -2.56 -7.14
N GLU A 17 13.15 -3.03 -8.06
CA GLU A 17 13.25 -2.72 -9.50
C GLU A 17 13.15 -1.21 -9.76
N ILE A 18 12.21 -0.51 -9.09
CA ILE A 18 12.09 0.96 -9.20
C ILE A 18 13.38 1.65 -8.73
N MET A 19 13.97 1.22 -7.61
CA MET A 19 15.22 1.82 -7.10
C MET A 19 16.42 1.58 -8.01
N GLU A 20 16.44 0.46 -8.74
CA GLU A 20 17.48 0.14 -9.70
C GLU A 20 17.31 0.94 -11.00
N GLN A 21 16.09 1.05 -11.50
CA GLN A 21 15.79 1.61 -12.82
C GLN A 21 15.62 3.13 -12.83
N VAL A 22 15.23 3.74 -11.70
CA VAL A 22 14.97 5.18 -11.61
C VAL A 22 15.87 5.83 -10.58
N GLN A 23 16.94 6.46 -11.06
CA GLN A 23 17.82 7.28 -10.22
C GLN A 23 17.04 8.47 -9.63
N ASP A 24 17.34 8.83 -8.39
CA ASP A 24 16.78 10.00 -7.69
C ASP A 24 15.25 10.14 -7.66
N VAL A 25 14.50 9.02 -7.66
CA VAL A 25 13.06 9.03 -7.36
C VAL A 25 12.73 9.77 -6.06
N ASP A 26 11.87 10.79 -6.18
CA ASP A 26 11.35 11.60 -5.07
C ASP A 26 10.11 10.98 -4.43
N ALA A 27 9.25 10.35 -5.23
CA ALA A 27 7.98 9.78 -4.80
C ALA A 27 7.56 8.58 -5.66
N VAL A 28 6.88 7.62 -5.04
CA VAL A 28 6.22 6.50 -5.70
C VAL A 28 4.76 6.44 -5.31
N VAL A 29 3.90 6.42 -6.31
CA VAL A 29 2.44 6.36 -6.16
C VAL A 29 1.99 4.92 -6.40
N VAL A 30 1.27 4.34 -5.44
CA VAL A 30 0.92 2.91 -5.46
C VAL A 30 -0.59 2.75 -5.27
N PRO A 31 -1.28 1.99 -6.14
CA PRO A 31 -2.70 1.71 -5.94
C PRO A 31 -2.90 0.80 -4.72
N VAL A 32 -3.98 1.04 -3.97
CA VAL A 32 -4.27 0.35 -2.71
C VAL A 32 -5.66 -0.29 -2.76
N GLY A 33 -5.67 -1.61 -2.61
CA GLY A 33 -6.87 -2.40 -2.27
C GLY A 33 -6.63 -3.09 -0.93
N GLY A 34 -6.23 -4.37 -0.98
CA GLY A 34 -5.88 -5.12 0.24
C GLY A 34 -4.58 -4.68 0.94
N GLY A 35 -3.83 -3.73 0.37
CA GLY A 35 -2.62 -3.14 0.95
C GLY A 35 -1.30 -3.90 0.70
N GLY A 36 -1.34 -5.12 0.15
CA GLY A 36 -0.14 -5.96 -0.01
C GLY A 36 0.94 -5.34 -0.90
N LEU A 37 0.55 -4.74 -2.03
CA LEU A 37 1.47 -4.09 -2.96
C LEU A 37 2.18 -2.91 -2.31
N ILE A 38 1.42 -1.95 -1.79
CA ILE A 38 1.99 -0.76 -1.14
C ILE A 38 2.81 -1.12 0.08
N ALA A 39 2.43 -2.12 0.88
CA ALA A 39 3.21 -2.54 2.03
C ALA A 39 4.58 -3.09 1.64
N GLY A 40 4.64 -3.95 0.61
CA GLY A 40 5.89 -4.51 0.10
C GLY A 40 6.78 -3.44 -0.52
N VAL A 41 6.22 -2.63 -1.42
CA VAL A 41 6.93 -1.54 -2.11
C VAL A 41 7.45 -0.51 -1.10
N ALA A 42 6.63 -0.10 -0.13
CA ALA A 42 7.02 0.88 0.88
C ALA A 42 8.19 0.37 1.73
N LEU A 43 8.13 -0.88 2.19
CA LEU A 43 9.21 -1.49 2.98
C LEU A 43 10.51 -1.54 2.16
N ALA A 44 10.46 -2.01 0.91
CA ALA A 44 11.64 -2.14 0.07
C ALA A 44 12.28 -0.76 -0.22
N ILE A 45 11.47 0.21 -0.65
CA ILE A 45 11.96 1.55 -0.99
C ILE A 45 12.47 2.28 0.26
N LYS A 46 11.73 2.29 1.37
CA LYS A 46 12.18 2.99 2.59
C LYS A 46 13.44 2.39 3.20
N SER A 47 13.69 1.09 2.98
CA SER A 47 14.92 0.43 3.41
C SER A 47 16.16 0.86 2.61
N LEU A 48 15.98 1.27 1.34
CA LEU A 48 17.07 1.69 0.46
C LEU A 48 17.21 3.22 0.37
N ARG A 49 16.08 3.94 0.42
CA ARG A 49 15.99 5.40 0.32
C ARG A 49 14.84 5.93 1.18
N ALA A 50 15.13 6.15 2.46
CA ALA A 50 14.14 6.61 3.44
C ALA A 50 13.41 7.92 3.07
N ASN A 51 14.08 8.79 2.29
CA ASN A 51 13.54 10.10 1.89
C ASN A 51 12.51 10.03 0.75
N CYS A 52 12.49 8.94 -0.04
CA CYS A 52 11.51 8.77 -1.11
C CYS A 52 10.10 8.68 -0.52
N LYS A 53 9.16 9.47 -1.04
CA LYS A 53 7.76 9.49 -0.57
C LYS A 53 6.99 8.29 -1.09
N ILE A 54 6.20 7.67 -0.22
CA ILE A 54 5.26 6.60 -0.62
C ILE A 54 3.83 7.12 -0.47
N ILE A 55 3.11 7.18 -1.58
CA ILE A 55 1.75 7.71 -1.65
C ILE A 55 0.81 6.60 -2.10
N GLY A 56 -0.10 6.18 -1.24
CA GLY A 56 -1.18 5.27 -1.59
C GLY A 56 -2.32 5.98 -2.29
N VAL A 57 -2.94 5.33 -3.27
CA VAL A 57 -4.14 5.82 -3.95
C VAL A 57 -5.26 4.81 -3.79
N GLU A 58 -6.39 5.24 -3.24
CA GLU A 58 -7.60 4.45 -3.09
C GLU A 58 -8.75 4.99 -3.94
N SER A 59 -9.76 4.14 -4.15
CA SER A 59 -11.05 4.62 -4.65
C SER A 59 -11.82 5.27 -3.51
N ASP A 60 -12.45 6.42 -3.75
CA ASP A 60 -13.39 7.05 -2.81
C ASP A 60 -14.59 6.14 -2.47
N ARG A 61 -14.86 5.15 -3.35
CA ARG A 61 -15.86 4.09 -3.16
C ARG A 61 -15.37 2.91 -2.31
N SER A 62 -14.09 2.83 -1.94
CA SER A 62 -13.51 1.78 -1.10
C SER A 62 -12.26 2.26 -0.32
N PRO A 63 -12.36 3.27 0.57
CA PRO A 63 -11.21 3.90 1.25
C PRO A 63 -10.77 3.12 2.51
N SER A 64 -10.47 1.83 2.38
CA SER A 64 -10.28 0.94 3.53
C SER A 64 -8.95 1.15 4.25
N PHE A 65 -7.88 1.52 3.54
CA PHE A 65 -6.56 1.77 4.12
C PHE A 65 -6.50 3.13 4.80
N ALA A 66 -7.01 4.19 4.18
CA ALA A 66 -7.12 5.50 4.80
C ALA A 66 -7.93 5.44 6.10
N THR A 67 -9.07 4.73 6.09
CA THR A 67 -9.88 4.50 7.29
C THR A 67 -9.10 3.71 8.35
N SER A 68 -8.38 2.67 7.93
CA SER A 68 -7.58 1.85 8.86
C SER A 68 -6.43 2.64 9.50
N MET A 69 -5.80 3.57 8.76
CA MET A 69 -4.80 4.48 9.31
C MET A 69 -5.41 5.42 10.35
N ALA A 70 -6.56 6.03 10.05
CA ALA A 70 -7.26 6.91 10.98
C ALA A 70 -7.67 6.20 12.27
N CYS A 71 -8.11 4.93 12.18
CA CYS A 71 -8.48 4.12 13.34
C CYS A 71 -7.29 3.42 14.03
N GLY A 72 -6.09 3.49 13.45
CA GLY A 72 -4.89 2.81 13.96
C GLY A 72 -4.92 1.27 13.86
N LYS A 73 -5.89 0.69 13.16
CA LYS A 73 -6.08 -0.75 13.01
C LYS A 73 -6.90 -1.07 11.74
N PRO A 74 -6.75 -2.27 11.14
CA PRO A 74 -7.60 -2.71 10.04
C PRO A 74 -9.07 -2.53 10.41
N THR A 75 -9.77 -1.71 9.63
CA THR A 75 -11.15 -1.30 9.88
C THR A 75 -11.95 -1.48 8.60
N SER A 76 -13.09 -2.15 8.70
CA SER A 76 -13.92 -2.43 7.53
C SER A 76 -14.68 -1.18 7.09
N VAL A 77 -14.83 -1.00 5.79
CA VAL A 77 -15.64 0.06 5.16
C VAL A 77 -16.72 -0.53 4.27
N ALA A 78 -17.73 0.26 3.96
CA ALA A 78 -18.65 -0.05 2.87
C ALA A 78 -17.92 0.12 1.53
N VAL A 79 -18.18 -0.80 0.60
CA VAL A 79 -17.63 -0.77 -0.75
C VAL A 79 -18.76 -0.49 -1.72
N LEU A 80 -18.59 0.54 -2.55
CA LEU A 80 -19.53 0.90 -3.60
C LEU A 80 -18.95 0.53 -4.97
N PRO A 81 -19.80 0.29 -5.99
CA PRO A 81 -19.33 0.02 -7.34
C PRO A 81 -18.45 1.15 -7.89
N SER A 82 -17.36 0.79 -8.55
CA SER A 82 -16.48 1.71 -9.27
C SER A 82 -15.78 0.99 -10.42
N LEU A 83 -15.11 1.73 -11.29
CA LEU A 83 -14.26 1.15 -12.34
C LEU A 83 -13.01 0.45 -11.76
N ALA A 84 -12.62 0.76 -10.51
CA ALA A 84 -11.47 0.18 -9.82
C ALA A 84 -11.88 -1.07 -9.01
N ASP A 85 -12.47 -2.05 -9.66
CA ASP A 85 -12.95 -3.30 -9.04
C ASP A 85 -11.81 -4.09 -8.36
N GLY A 86 -10.60 -4.09 -8.93
CA GLY A 86 -9.42 -4.71 -8.32
C GLY A 86 -8.99 -4.09 -6.99
N LEU A 87 -9.47 -2.88 -6.66
CA LEU A 87 -9.21 -2.19 -5.40
C LEU A 87 -10.39 -2.27 -4.41
N ALA A 88 -11.49 -2.92 -4.79
CA ALA A 88 -12.72 -3.03 -4.03
C ALA A 88 -12.60 -3.97 -2.81
N VAL A 89 -11.72 -3.62 -1.87
CA VAL A 89 -11.42 -4.42 -0.68
C VAL A 89 -11.95 -3.71 0.56
N PRO A 90 -12.97 -4.28 1.24
CA PRO A 90 -13.63 -3.63 2.37
C PRO A 90 -12.75 -3.55 3.62
N LEU A 91 -11.80 -4.47 3.77
CA LEU A 91 -10.93 -4.56 4.93
C LEU A 91 -9.51 -4.88 4.47
N VAL A 92 -8.57 -3.99 4.76
CA VAL A 92 -7.15 -4.20 4.45
C VAL A 92 -6.57 -5.40 5.17
N GLY A 93 -5.54 -5.99 4.58
CA GLY A 93 -4.79 -7.06 5.22
C GLY A 93 -4.15 -6.62 6.54
N PHE A 94 -4.20 -7.48 7.56
CA PHE A 94 -3.55 -7.23 8.83
C PHE A 94 -2.02 -7.18 8.67
N ASN A 95 -1.45 -8.14 7.95
CA ASN A 95 0.00 -8.17 7.72
C ASN A 95 0.42 -6.98 6.85
N ALA A 96 -0.33 -6.68 5.80
CA ALA A 96 -0.08 -5.51 4.96
C ALA A 96 -0.11 -4.20 5.77
N PHE A 97 -1.13 -4.01 6.61
CA PHE A 97 -1.24 -2.81 7.45
C PHE A 97 -0.09 -2.68 8.44
N GLN A 98 0.26 -3.75 9.16
CA GLN A 98 1.37 -3.71 10.13
C GLN A 98 2.73 -3.49 9.46
N THR A 99 2.95 -4.09 8.29
CA THR A 99 4.19 -3.90 7.53
C THR A 99 4.31 -2.50 6.96
N GLY A 100 3.26 -1.96 6.36
CA GLY A 100 3.33 -0.73 5.56
C GLY A 100 3.08 0.57 6.31
N ARG A 101 2.26 0.57 7.37
CA ARG A 101 1.69 1.83 7.94
C ARG A 101 2.73 2.85 8.41
N SER A 102 3.92 2.43 8.84
CA SER A 102 4.99 3.33 9.29
C SER A 102 5.84 3.88 8.14
N PHE A 103 5.70 3.31 6.94
CA PHE A 103 6.49 3.66 5.76
C PHE A 103 5.72 4.47 4.72
N ILE A 104 4.38 4.50 4.83
CA ILE A 104 3.50 5.21 3.90
C ILE A 104 3.37 6.67 4.39
N ASP A 105 3.76 7.62 3.55
CA ASP A 105 3.72 9.04 3.88
C ASP A 105 2.32 9.63 3.78
N LYS A 106 1.51 9.15 2.82
CA LYS A 106 0.16 9.65 2.56
C LYS A 106 -0.69 8.59 1.87
N VAL A 107 -2.00 8.62 2.11
CA VAL A 107 -3.00 7.95 1.26
C VAL A 107 -3.98 9.00 0.78
N VAL A 108 -4.30 8.97 -0.52
CA VAL A 108 -5.24 9.88 -1.20
C VAL A 108 -6.36 9.14 -1.90
#